data_AF-A0A0F2P833-F1
#
_entry.id   AF-A0A0F2P833-F1
#
_cell.length_a   1.000
_cell.length_b   1.000
_cell.length_c   1.000
_cell.angle_alpha   90.00
_cell.angle_beta   90.00
_cell.angle_gamma   90.00
#
_symmetry.space_group_name_H-M   'P 1'
#
loop_
_entity.id
_entity.type
_entity.pdbx_description
1 polymer ?
#
loop_
_entity_poly.entity_id
_entity_poly.type
_entity_poly.pdbx_seq_one_letter_code
_entity_poly.pdbx_strand_id
1 'polypeptide(L)'
;MHTIYSDGHATPEDMVIAAAKRGLDEVAITDHGPRGMFIGVRDAQVYLEIKQEAARLSAKYPVRVLVGAEANVIGLNGELDIPRQIIEELDIVIAGLHPQVWCVPWWETFTWILPNQVGRATSLVRERMREANTVALVEAIRRNPLTFVSHPDLMMAVDLDAVAGACAESGCAMEINVGHRYYRDEVVRAALRRDVPLVVNSDAHFPKNVGNLAEGAALLEKYNVPPEQVLNARKH
;
A
#
# COMPACT_ATOMS: atom_id res chain seq x y z
N MET A 1 3.11 2.47 -7.46
CA MET A 1 2.63 3.61 -8.28
C MET A 1 1.43 3.15 -9.08
N HIS A 2 0.58 4.08 -9.53
CA HIS A 2 -0.70 3.78 -10.17
C HIS A 2 -0.67 4.17 -11.64
N THR A 3 -1.37 3.42 -12.49
CA THR A 3 -1.44 3.62 -13.94
C THR A 3 -2.91 3.68 -14.39
N ILE A 4 -3.12 3.84 -15.70
CA ILE A 4 -4.46 3.79 -16.30
C ILE A 4 -5.22 2.47 -16.07
N TYR A 5 -4.57 1.42 -15.54
CA TYR A 5 -5.25 0.18 -15.20
C TYR A 5 -6.15 0.32 -13.97
N SER A 6 -5.89 1.28 -13.08
CA SER A 6 -6.80 1.64 -11.99
C SER A 6 -7.21 3.13 -12.06
N ASP A 7 -6.55 4.01 -11.32
CA ASP A 7 -6.87 5.44 -11.21
C ASP A 7 -5.67 6.36 -11.49
N GLY A 8 -4.56 5.79 -11.94
CA GLY A 8 -3.46 6.56 -12.51
C GLY A 8 -3.86 7.26 -13.81
N HIS A 9 -3.18 8.36 -14.10
CA HIS A 9 -3.51 9.26 -15.20
C HIS A 9 -2.51 9.14 -16.37
N ALA A 10 -1.73 8.06 -16.40
CA ALA A 10 -0.70 7.83 -17.41
C ALA A 10 -0.47 6.33 -17.64
N THR A 11 0.05 5.99 -18.82
CA THR A 11 0.36 4.60 -19.17
C THR A 11 1.49 4.07 -18.29
N PRO A 12 1.63 2.73 -18.15
CA PRO A 12 2.82 2.15 -17.53
C PRO A 12 4.12 2.67 -18.12
N GLU A 13 4.19 2.83 -19.45
CA GLU A 13 5.37 3.36 -20.13
C GLU A 13 5.70 4.81 -19.73
N ASP A 14 4.70 5.70 -19.68
CA ASP A 14 4.90 7.09 -19.24
C ASP A 14 5.46 7.17 -17.82
N MET A 15 4.95 6.30 -16.94
CA MET A 15 5.39 6.22 -15.55
C MET A 15 6.83 5.69 -15.43
N VAL A 16 7.19 4.66 -16.20
CA VAL A 16 8.56 4.12 -16.26
C VAL A 16 9.54 5.12 -16.86
N ILE A 17 9.15 5.87 -17.89
CA ILE A 17 9.97 6.97 -18.44
C ILE A 17 10.25 8.02 -17.36
N ALA A 18 9.26 8.39 -16.56
CA ALA A 18 9.46 9.33 -15.46
C ALA A 18 10.38 8.77 -14.38
N ALA A 19 10.26 7.49 -14.05
CA ALA A 19 11.17 6.80 -13.13
C ALA A 19 12.62 6.82 -13.63
N ALA A 20 12.84 6.51 -14.91
CA ALA A 20 14.15 6.53 -15.54
C ALA A 20 14.77 7.94 -15.49
N LYS A 21 13.98 8.98 -15.77
CA LYS A 21 14.43 10.38 -15.67
C LYS A 21 14.78 10.81 -14.25
N ARG A 22 14.15 10.19 -13.23
CA ARG A 22 14.47 10.39 -11.81
C ARG A 22 15.69 9.59 -11.37
N GLY A 23 16.22 8.71 -12.22
CA GLY A 23 17.37 7.86 -11.92
C GLY A 23 17.07 6.81 -10.85
N LEU A 24 15.84 6.31 -10.79
CA LEU A 24 15.47 5.18 -9.93
C LEU A 24 15.99 3.86 -10.53
N ASP A 25 16.47 2.95 -9.69
CA ASP A 25 16.99 1.65 -10.16
C ASP A 25 15.83 0.66 -10.42
N GLU A 26 14.79 0.71 -9.57
CA GLU A 26 13.62 -0.14 -9.64
C GLU A 26 12.35 0.66 -9.33
N VAL A 27 11.21 0.21 -9.90
CA VAL A 27 9.88 0.71 -9.58
C VAL A 27 8.86 -0.42 -9.58
N ALA A 28 7.77 -0.25 -8.83
CA ALA A 28 6.64 -1.17 -8.84
C ALA A 28 5.34 -0.50 -9.28
N ILE A 29 4.68 -1.11 -10.26
CA ILE A 29 3.29 -0.80 -10.62
C ILE A 29 2.40 -1.56 -9.65
N THR A 30 1.55 -0.85 -8.91
CA THR A 30 0.75 -1.36 -7.78
C THR A 30 -0.67 -0.84 -7.88
N ASP A 31 -1.28 -0.95 -9.07
CA ASP A 31 -2.65 -0.53 -9.30
C ASP A 31 -3.62 -1.18 -8.28
N HIS A 32 -4.71 -0.47 -7.97
CA HIS A 32 -5.69 -0.90 -6.97
C HIS A 32 -6.45 -2.17 -7.37
N GLY A 33 -6.78 -3.00 -6.38
CA GLY A 33 -7.61 -4.18 -6.58
C GLY A 33 -9.04 -3.88 -7.08
N PRO A 34 -9.77 -4.91 -7.56
CA PRO A 34 -10.99 -4.75 -8.34
C PRO A 34 -12.25 -4.38 -7.54
N ARG A 35 -12.16 -4.32 -6.20
CA ARG A 35 -13.35 -4.10 -5.36
C ARG A 35 -13.51 -2.67 -4.86
N GLY A 36 -12.69 -1.74 -5.33
CA GLY A 36 -12.94 -0.31 -5.16
C GLY A 36 -14.26 0.10 -5.81
N MET A 37 -15.01 1.00 -5.17
CA MET A 37 -16.33 1.43 -5.66
C MET A 37 -16.25 2.26 -6.93
N PHE A 38 -15.16 3.01 -7.12
CA PHE A 38 -14.97 3.96 -8.22
C PHE A 38 -13.62 3.84 -8.93
N ILE A 39 -12.68 3.15 -8.31
CA ILE A 39 -11.30 2.96 -8.74
C ILE A 39 -10.95 1.48 -8.64
N GLY A 40 -9.91 1.05 -9.34
CA GLY A 40 -9.45 -0.33 -9.33
C GLY A 40 -9.38 -0.95 -10.71
N VAL A 41 -8.60 -2.02 -10.81
CA VAL A 41 -8.56 -2.82 -12.03
C VAL A 41 -9.92 -3.45 -12.33
N ARG A 42 -10.20 -3.72 -13.60
CA ARG A 42 -11.46 -4.35 -14.01
C ARG A 42 -11.68 -5.70 -13.31
N ASP A 43 -10.63 -6.48 -13.19
CA ASP A 43 -10.59 -7.79 -12.56
C ASP A 43 -9.13 -8.16 -12.25
N ALA A 44 -8.91 -9.18 -11.41
CA ALA A 44 -7.56 -9.54 -10.98
C ALA A 44 -6.68 -10.15 -12.09
N GLN A 45 -7.22 -10.55 -13.25
CA GLN A 45 -6.40 -11.06 -14.35
C GLN A 45 -5.60 -9.96 -15.05
N VAL A 46 -6.02 -8.69 -14.89
CA VAL A 46 -5.31 -7.52 -15.40
C VAL A 46 -3.85 -7.49 -14.94
N TYR A 47 -3.53 -7.99 -13.74
CA TYR A 47 -2.13 -8.03 -13.28
C TYR A 47 -1.23 -8.95 -14.12
N LEU A 48 -1.77 -9.99 -14.76
CA LEU A 48 -1.01 -10.82 -15.69
C LEU A 48 -0.72 -10.07 -17.00
N GLU A 49 -1.63 -9.19 -17.43
CA GLU A 49 -1.41 -8.28 -18.56
C GLU A 49 -0.31 -7.25 -18.21
N ILE A 50 -0.40 -6.63 -17.02
CA ILE A 50 0.62 -5.70 -16.50
C ILE A 50 1.99 -6.38 -16.43
N LYS A 51 2.07 -7.65 -16.01
CA LYS A 51 3.32 -8.43 -15.97
C LYS A 51 3.99 -8.55 -17.34
N GLN A 52 3.22 -8.79 -18.40
CA GLN A 52 3.74 -8.84 -19.76
C GLN A 52 4.22 -7.47 -20.25
N GLU A 53 3.55 -6.39 -19.87
CA GLU A 53 3.99 -5.03 -20.18
C GLU A 53 5.24 -4.63 -19.40
N ALA A 54 5.27 -4.88 -18.09
CA ALA A 54 6.41 -4.60 -17.22
C ALA A 54 7.69 -5.32 -17.67
N ALA A 55 7.59 -6.58 -18.14
CA ALA A 55 8.72 -7.30 -18.70
C ALA A 55 9.29 -6.60 -19.95
N ARG A 56 8.43 -6.11 -20.85
CA ARG A 56 8.84 -5.35 -22.05
C ARG A 56 9.47 -4.01 -21.66
N LEU A 57 8.90 -3.32 -20.68
CA LEU A 57 9.41 -2.03 -20.21
C LEU A 57 10.75 -2.17 -19.49
N SER A 58 10.92 -3.20 -18.65
CA SER A 58 12.20 -3.52 -18.00
C SER A 58 13.32 -3.82 -19.00
N ALA A 59 12.99 -4.41 -20.15
CA ALA A 59 13.96 -4.65 -21.21
C ALA A 59 14.30 -3.39 -22.03
N LYS A 60 13.40 -2.40 -22.05
CA LYS A 60 13.51 -1.18 -22.87
C LYS A 60 14.15 0.00 -22.15
N TYR A 61 13.98 0.09 -20.83
CA TYR A 61 14.42 1.23 -20.01
C TYR A 61 15.42 0.81 -18.94
N PRO A 62 16.31 1.71 -18.48
CA PRO A 62 17.31 1.41 -17.45
C PRO A 62 16.70 1.43 -16.04
N VAL A 63 15.51 0.85 -15.87
CA VAL A 63 14.78 0.74 -14.61
C VAL A 63 14.11 -0.62 -14.59
N ARG A 64 14.31 -1.39 -13.52
CA ARG A 64 13.57 -2.64 -13.34
C ARG A 64 12.12 -2.32 -12.97
N VAL A 65 11.17 -2.94 -13.66
CA VAL A 65 9.74 -2.75 -13.43
C VAL A 65 9.17 -4.01 -12.78
N LEU A 66 8.78 -3.89 -11.53
CA LEU A 66 8.07 -4.90 -10.74
C LEU A 66 6.56 -4.72 -10.90
N VAL A 67 5.83 -5.81 -10.77
CA VAL A 67 4.37 -5.82 -10.75
C VAL A 67 3.87 -6.27 -9.40
N GLY A 68 3.03 -5.43 -8.80
CA GLY A 68 2.31 -5.76 -7.59
C GLY A 68 0.87 -5.26 -7.65
N ALA A 69 0.16 -5.50 -6.56
CA ALA A 69 -1.19 -5.01 -6.36
C ALA A 69 -1.24 -4.22 -5.06
N GLU A 70 -1.92 -3.07 -5.09
CA GLU A 70 -2.48 -2.50 -3.87
C GLU A 70 -3.83 -3.14 -3.59
N ALA A 71 -3.78 -4.25 -2.85
CA ALA A 71 -4.93 -5.04 -2.49
C ALA A 71 -5.77 -4.32 -1.43
N ASN A 72 -7.09 -4.32 -1.65
CA ASN A 72 -8.02 -3.86 -0.63
C ASN A 72 -8.25 -4.99 0.37
N VAL A 73 -8.17 -4.68 1.67
CA VAL A 73 -8.70 -5.59 2.70
C VAL A 73 -10.23 -5.46 2.71
N ILE A 74 -10.91 -6.57 2.43
CA ILE A 74 -12.37 -6.61 2.16
C ILE A 74 -13.16 -7.43 3.17
N GLY A 75 -12.52 -7.93 4.23
CA GLY A 75 -13.18 -8.69 5.28
C GLY A 75 -12.43 -8.58 6.61
N LEU A 76 -13.17 -8.77 7.70
CA LEU A 76 -12.62 -8.72 9.06
C LEU A 76 -11.64 -9.86 9.39
N ASN A 77 -11.58 -10.92 8.57
CA ASN A 77 -10.60 -12.01 8.72
C ASN A 77 -9.43 -11.88 7.73
N GLY A 78 -9.15 -10.66 7.28
CA GLY A 78 -7.99 -10.37 6.44
C GLY A 78 -8.13 -10.82 4.98
N GLU A 79 -9.35 -11.03 4.49
CA GLU A 79 -9.59 -11.29 3.07
C GLU A 79 -9.10 -10.10 2.22
N LEU A 80 -8.39 -10.42 1.13
CA LEU A 80 -8.00 -9.45 0.11
C LEU A 80 -8.91 -9.58 -1.12
N ASP A 81 -9.01 -8.51 -1.89
CA ASP A 81 -9.73 -8.52 -3.17
C ASP A 81 -8.96 -9.09 -4.36
N ILE A 82 -7.72 -9.56 -4.12
CA ILE A 82 -6.90 -10.27 -5.08
C ILE A 82 -6.90 -11.78 -4.74
N PRO A 83 -7.29 -12.67 -5.68
CA PRO A 83 -7.24 -14.11 -5.47
C PRO A 83 -5.80 -14.61 -5.25
N ARG A 84 -5.65 -15.65 -4.43
CA ARG A 84 -4.34 -16.23 -4.09
C ARG A 84 -3.52 -16.63 -5.31
N GLN A 85 -4.16 -17.17 -6.35
CA GLN A 85 -3.48 -17.57 -7.58
C GLN A 85 -2.84 -16.39 -8.33
N ILE A 86 -3.42 -15.19 -8.21
CA ILE A 86 -2.84 -13.98 -8.77
C ILE A 86 -1.74 -13.46 -7.85
N ILE A 87 -1.95 -13.47 -6.53
CA ILE A 87 -0.93 -13.10 -5.54
C ILE A 87 0.38 -13.85 -5.75
N GLU A 88 0.32 -15.16 -6.04
CA GLU A 88 1.50 -16.00 -6.29
C GLU A 88 2.28 -15.62 -7.57
N GLU A 89 1.67 -14.84 -8.46
CA GLU A 89 2.31 -14.32 -9.68
C GLU A 89 2.90 -12.91 -9.52
N LEU A 90 2.61 -12.20 -8.42
CA LEU A 90 3.08 -10.83 -8.21
C LEU A 90 4.50 -10.79 -7.63
N ASP A 91 5.28 -9.79 -8.03
CA ASP A 91 6.61 -9.53 -7.45
C ASP A 91 6.49 -8.98 -6.03
N ILE A 92 5.48 -8.13 -5.80
CA ILE A 92 5.17 -7.56 -4.47
C ILE A 92 3.66 -7.53 -4.24
N VAL A 93 3.24 -7.66 -2.99
CA VAL A 93 1.85 -7.47 -2.59
C VAL A 93 1.80 -6.45 -1.48
N ILE A 94 1.03 -5.39 -1.70
CA ILE A 94 0.82 -4.34 -0.71
C ILE A 94 -0.67 -4.34 -0.38
N ALA A 95 -1.02 -4.13 0.87
CA ALA A 95 -2.43 -4.11 1.26
C ALA A 95 -2.71 -3.02 2.28
N GLY A 96 -3.91 -2.45 2.18
CA GLY A 96 -4.36 -1.36 3.03
C GLY A 96 -5.86 -1.40 3.27
N LEU A 97 -6.31 -0.53 4.17
CA LEU A 97 -7.72 -0.27 4.43
C LEU A 97 -8.16 0.93 3.61
N HIS A 98 -9.21 0.77 2.81
CA HIS A 98 -9.73 1.86 1.99
C HIS A 98 -11.21 2.12 2.29
N PRO A 99 -11.63 3.39 2.35
CA PRO A 99 -12.99 3.76 2.78
C PRO A 99 -14.06 3.53 1.71
N GLN A 100 -13.68 3.12 0.50
CA GLN A 100 -14.55 3.04 -0.67
C GLN A 100 -14.42 1.67 -1.35
N VAL A 101 -14.60 0.60 -0.57
CA VAL A 101 -14.47 -0.78 -1.03
C VAL A 101 -15.73 -1.57 -0.74
N TRP A 102 -16.06 -2.51 -1.61
CA TRP A 102 -17.11 -3.48 -1.38
C TRP A 102 -16.57 -4.68 -0.60
N CYS A 103 -17.04 -4.88 0.63
CA CYS A 103 -16.63 -6.03 1.43
C CYS A 103 -17.15 -7.36 0.87
N VAL A 104 -16.53 -8.45 1.34
CA VAL A 104 -17.09 -9.80 1.27
C VAL A 104 -17.07 -10.36 2.69
N PRO A 105 -18.24 -10.54 3.30
CA PRO A 105 -19.56 -10.34 2.74
C PRO A 105 -19.99 -8.87 2.53
N TRP A 106 -20.89 -8.60 1.57
CA TRP A 106 -21.22 -7.22 1.15
C TRP A 106 -21.83 -6.34 2.25
N TRP A 107 -22.54 -6.92 3.22
CA TRP A 107 -23.15 -6.17 4.33
C TRP A 107 -22.11 -5.57 5.28
N GLU A 108 -20.88 -6.10 5.33
CA GLU A 108 -19.77 -5.50 6.08
C GLU A 108 -19.41 -4.10 5.55
N THR A 109 -19.69 -3.81 4.28
CA THR A 109 -19.55 -2.44 3.75
C THR A 109 -20.37 -1.45 4.58
N PHE A 110 -21.59 -1.84 4.98
CA PHE A 110 -22.51 -0.98 5.71
C PHE A 110 -22.25 -0.97 7.22
N THR A 111 -21.71 -2.06 7.77
CA THR A 111 -21.48 -2.19 9.23
C THR A 111 -20.04 -1.89 9.65
N TRP A 112 -19.08 -1.89 8.73
CA TRP A 112 -17.66 -1.68 9.00
C TRP A 112 -17.06 -0.53 8.16
N ILE A 113 -17.23 -0.51 6.84
CA ILE A 113 -16.61 0.54 6.01
C ILE A 113 -17.32 1.90 6.17
N LEU A 114 -18.63 1.96 5.98
CA LEU A 114 -19.38 3.23 6.08
C LEU A 114 -19.27 3.92 7.45
N PRO A 115 -19.33 3.20 8.60
CA PRO A 115 -19.19 3.84 9.90
C PRO A 115 -17.83 4.49 10.14
N ASN A 116 -16.76 4.09 9.43
CA ASN A 116 -15.48 4.82 9.48
C ASN A 116 -15.60 6.27 8.98
N GLN A 117 -16.52 6.55 8.06
CA GLN A 117 -16.76 7.92 7.55
C GLN A 117 -17.58 8.76 8.53
N VAL A 118 -18.52 8.12 9.23
CA VAL A 118 -19.46 8.77 10.16
C VAL A 118 -18.88 8.87 11.58
N GLY A 119 -17.95 7.99 11.95
CA GLY A 119 -17.28 7.92 13.25
C GLY A 119 -16.50 9.19 13.64
N ARG A 120 -16.39 10.17 12.73
CA ARG A 120 -15.97 11.53 13.08
C ARG A 120 -16.89 12.19 14.12
N ALA A 121 -18.14 11.75 14.22
CA ALA A 121 -19.16 12.36 15.07
C ALA A 121 -19.16 11.89 16.55
N THR A 122 -18.66 10.69 16.88
CA THR A 122 -18.66 10.18 18.27
C THR A 122 -17.40 9.39 18.60
N SER A 123 -16.87 9.54 19.82
CA SER A 123 -15.66 8.83 20.28
C SER A 123 -15.85 7.31 20.35
N LEU A 124 -17.02 6.83 20.80
CA LEU A 124 -17.32 5.41 20.93
C LEU A 124 -17.32 4.67 19.57
N VAL A 125 -17.94 5.26 18.55
CA VAL A 125 -17.94 4.66 17.20
C VAL A 125 -16.53 4.65 16.63
N ARG A 126 -15.77 5.73 16.84
CA ARG A 126 -14.37 5.82 16.40
C ARG A 126 -13.50 4.73 17.02
N GLU A 127 -13.60 4.51 18.33
CA GLU A 127 -12.84 3.49 19.04
C GLU A 127 -13.19 2.08 18.54
N ARG A 128 -14.49 1.78 18.45
CA ARG A 128 -14.97 0.50 17.90
C ARG A 128 -14.49 0.26 16.46
N MET A 129 -14.52 1.29 15.61
CA MET A 129 -14.04 1.16 14.23
C MET A 129 -12.53 0.99 14.20
N ARG A 130 -11.78 1.71 15.05
CA ARG A 130 -10.33 1.52 15.19
C ARG A 130 -9.99 0.08 15.56
N GLU A 131 -10.71 -0.52 16.51
CA GLU A 131 -10.53 -1.93 16.88
C GLU A 131 -10.80 -2.87 15.70
N ALA A 132 -11.96 -2.72 15.03
CA ALA A 132 -12.32 -3.56 13.89
C ALA A 132 -11.32 -3.45 12.72
N ASN A 133 -10.90 -2.22 12.40
CA ASN A 133 -9.88 -1.95 11.39
C ASN A 133 -8.55 -2.60 11.75
N THR A 134 -8.14 -2.49 13.02
CA THR A 134 -6.90 -3.10 13.52
C THR A 134 -6.93 -4.60 13.35
N VAL A 135 -8.02 -5.26 13.76
CA VAL A 135 -8.21 -6.71 13.61
C VAL A 135 -8.12 -7.10 12.13
N ALA A 136 -8.88 -6.44 11.26
CA ALA A 136 -8.90 -6.76 9.84
C ALA A 136 -7.52 -6.65 9.20
N LEU A 137 -6.77 -5.58 9.51
CA LEU A 137 -5.44 -5.36 8.95
C LEU A 137 -4.40 -6.32 9.52
N VAL A 138 -4.44 -6.61 10.83
CA VAL A 138 -3.56 -7.62 11.45
C VAL A 138 -3.80 -9.00 10.86
N GLU A 139 -5.07 -9.41 10.68
CA GLU A 139 -5.39 -10.69 10.05
C GLU A 139 -4.98 -10.70 8.57
N ALA A 140 -5.10 -9.57 7.86
CA ALA A 140 -4.62 -9.47 6.48
C ALA A 140 -3.10 -9.69 6.38
N ILE A 141 -2.33 -9.12 7.31
CA ILE A 141 -0.87 -9.30 7.41
C ILE A 141 -0.52 -10.76 7.69
N ARG A 142 -1.22 -11.41 8.63
CA ARG A 142 -0.92 -12.79 9.04
C ARG A 142 -1.28 -13.83 7.99
N ARG A 143 -2.37 -13.58 7.25
CA ARG A 143 -2.95 -14.55 6.31
C ARG A 143 -2.33 -14.49 4.91
N ASN A 144 -1.76 -13.35 4.54
CA ASN A 144 -1.32 -13.08 3.16
C ASN A 144 0.18 -12.74 3.13
N PRO A 145 0.89 -13.05 2.04
CA PRO A 145 2.33 -12.77 1.91
C PRO A 145 2.59 -11.30 1.57
N LEU A 146 2.24 -10.38 2.48
CA LEU A 146 2.39 -8.95 2.24
C LEU A 146 3.87 -8.55 2.27
N THR A 147 4.29 -7.78 1.27
CA THR A 147 5.59 -7.10 1.26
C THR A 147 5.58 -5.93 2.22
N PHE A 148 4.53 -5.09 2.17
CA PHE A 148 4.30 -4.03 3.15
C PHE A 148 2.83 -3.62 3.24
N VAL A 149 2.47 -2.99 4.35
CA VAL A 149 1.15 -2.37 4.56
C VAL A 149 1.13 -0.97 3.92
N SER A 150 0.16 -0.70 3.03
CA SER A 150 0.00 0.63 2.42
C SER A 150 -0.67 1.60 3.38
N HIS A 151 -0.12 2.84 3.42
CA HIS A 151 -0.54 4.03 4.14
C HIS A 151 -1.40 3.77 5.39
N PRO A 152 -0.87 3.03 6.39
CA PRO A 152 -1.66 2.62 7.54
C PRO A 152 -2.20 3.84 8.28
N ASP A 153 -3.44 3.75 8.79
CA ASP A 153 -4.19 4.84 9.44
C ASP A 153 -4.76 5.91 8.47
N LEU A 154 -4.56 5.78 7.15
CA LEU A 154 -5.17 6.69 6.18
C LEU A 154 -6.69 6.47 6.08
N MET A 155 -7.46 7.46 6.54
CA MET A 155 -8.94 7.51 6.52
C MET A 155 -9.67 6.46 7.36
N MET A 156 -9.04 5.33 7.68
CA MET A 156 -9.53 4.26 8.54
C MET A 156 -8.52 4.03 9.66
N ALA A 157 -8.86 4.49 10.86
CA ALA A 157 -7.91 4.53 11.97
C ALA A 157 -7.54 3.12 12.45
N VAL A 158 -6.29 2.90 12.85
CA VAL A 158 -5.80 1.61 13.37
C VAL A 158 -4.95 1.78 14.62
N ASP A 159 -4.71 0.69 15.33
CA ASP A 159 -3.61 0.59 16.29
C ASP A 159 -2.31 0.28 15.56
N LEU A 160 -1.51 1.33 15.33
CA LEU A 160 -0.23 1.22 14.64
C LEU A 160 0.77 0.32 15.36
N ASP A 161 0.70 0.19 16.69
CA ASP A 161 1.62 -0.68 17.44
C ASP A 161 1.25 -2.16 17.26
N ALA A 162 -0.05 -2.47 17.23
CA ALA A 162 -0.53 -3.81 16.90
C ALA A 162 -0.23 -4.19 15.44
N VAL A 163 -0.42 -3.27 14.50
CA VAL A 163 -0.08 -3.46 13.08
C VAL A 163 1.42 -3.70 12.92
N ALA A 164 2.26 -2.88 13.56
CA ALA A 164 3.71 -3.07 13.56
C ALA A 164 4.11 -4.42 14.17
N GLY A 165 3.46 -4.85 15.27
CA GLY A 165 3.67 -6.18 15.84
C GLY A 165 3.38 -7.31 14.85
N ALA A 166 2.26 -7.24 14.13
CA ALA A 166 1.92 -8.23 13.09
C ALA A 166 2.92 -8.20 11.92
N CYS A 167 3.35 -7.01 11.49
CA CYS A 167 4.37 -6.85 10.47
C CYS A 167 5.69 -7.53 10.88
N ALA A 168 6.15 -7.32 12.12
CA ALA A 168 7.35 -7.96 12.66
C ALA A 168 7.22 -9.51 12.70
N GLU A 169 6.06 -10.03 13.10
CA GLU A 169 5.78 -11.47 13.14
C GLU A 169 5.81 -12.11 11.73
N SER A 170 5.28 -11.41 10.73
CA SER A 170 5.11 -11.93 9.37
C SER A 170 6.25 -11.55 8.40
N GLY A 171 7.23 -10.75 8.82
CA GLY A 171 8.30 -10.25 7.96
C GLY A 171 7.83 -9.21 6.93
N CYS A 172 6.72 -8.53 7.21
CA CYS A 172 6.13 -7.48 6.39
C CYS A 172 6.63 -6.10 6.85
N ALA A 173 6.74 -5.14 5.93
CA ALA A 173 7.15 -3.77 6.23
C ALA A 173 5.97 -2.79 6.38
N MET A 174 6.25 -1.55 6.78
CA MET A 174 5.24 -0.47 6.87
C MET A 174 5.58 0.69 5.94
N GLU A 175 4.55 1.27 5.30
CA GLU A 175 4.71 2.35 4.34
C GLU A 175 4.76 3.75 4.97
N ILE A 176 5.73 4.55 4.53
CA ILE A 176 5.72 6.01 4.61
C ILE A 176 5.31 6.54 3.24
N ASN A 177 4.03 6.86 3.10
CA ASN A 177 3.44 7.35 1.87
C ASN A 177 3.60 8.88 1.78
N VAL A 178 4.27 9.40 0.76
CA VAL A 178 4.42 10.85 0.59
C VAL A 178 3.44 11.47 -0.40
N GLY A 179 2.56 10.67 -1.01
CA GLY A 179 1.44 11.15 -1.83
C GLY A 179 0.25 11.62 -1.00
N HIS A 180 0.10 11.11 0.22
CA HIS A 180 -1.02 11.40 1.12
C HIS A 180 -0.62 12.15 2.40
N ARG A 181 -1.59 12.86 2.98
CA ARG A 181 -1.45 13.55 4.27
C ARG A 181 -2.14 12.76 5.37
N TYR A 182 -1.34 12.17 6.26
CA TYR A 182 -1.78 11.42 7.45
C TYR A 182 -0.66 11.44 8.51
N TYR A 183 -0.87 10.77 9.65
CA TYR A 183 0.04 10.76 10.81
C TYR A 183 1.29 9.88 10.60
N ARG A 184 2.11 10.22 9.60
CA ARG A 184 3.34 9.49 9.23
C ARG A 184 4.35 9.35 10.38
N ASP A 185 4.44 10.36 11.23
CA ASP A 185 5.28 10.33 12.44
C ASP A 185 4.98 9.13 13.35
N GLU A 186 3.69 8.79 13.53
CA GLU A 186 3.29 7.68 14.39
C GLU A 186 3.59 6.32 13.74
N VAL A 187 3.51 6.24 12.41
CA VAL A 187 3.94 5.07 11.64
C VAL A 187 5.43 4.80 11.87
N VAL A 188 6.27 5.83 11.74
CA VAL A 188 7.72 5.70 11.95
C VAL A 188 8.03 5.28 13.39
N ARG A 189 7.37 5.91 14.38
CA ARG A 189 7.55 5.55 15.79
C ARG A 189 7.14 4.11 16.08
N ALA A 190 6.02 3.64 15.51
CA ALA A 190 5.56 2.27 15.70
C ALA A 190 6.53 1.25 15.07
N ALA A 191 6.99 1.52 13.85
CA ALA A 191 7.97 0.69 13.17
C ALA A 191 9.29 0.61 13.94
N LEU A 192 9.81 1.73 14.46
CA LEU A 192 11.02 1.75 15.28
C LEU A 192 10.86 0.98 16.60
N ARG A 193 9.71 1.10 17.29
CA ARG A 193 9.46 0.36 18.55
C ARG A 193 9.43 -1.15 18.37
N ARG A 194 9.04 -1.63 17.19
CA ARG A 194 8.84 -3.05 16.88
C ARG A 194 9.90 -3.63 15.93
N ASP A 195 10.92 -2.84 15.58
CA ASP A 195 11.99 -3.22 14.64
C ASP A 195 11.45 -3.69 13.27
N VAL A 196 10.44 -2.98 12.76
CA VAL A 196 9.78 -3.29 11.49
C VAL A 196 10.42 -2.52 10.34
N PRO A 197 10.74 -3.16 9.20
CA PRO A 197 11.26 -2.43 8.06
C PRO A 197 10.26 -1.40 7.52
N LEU A 198 10.78 -0.34 6.93
CA LEU A 198 10.02 0.77 6.35
C LEU A 198 10.20 0.82 4.84
N VAL A 199 9.16 1.28 4.13
CA VAL A 199 9.21 1.56 2.70
C VAL A 199 8.76 3.00 2.48
N VAL A 200 9.52 3.80 1.74
CA VAL A 200 9.12 5.17 1.39
C VAL A 200 8.70 5.22 -0.07
N ASN A 201 7.49 5.68 -0.37
CA ASN A 201 7.09 5.87 -1.77
C ASN A 201 6.17 7.07 -1.98
N SER A 202 6.03 7.47 -3.25
CA SER A 202 5.34 8.69 -3.68
C SER A 202 3.87 8.52 -4.01
N ASP A 203 3.35 7.30 -4.00
CA ASP A 203 1.97 6.99 -4.42
C ASP A 203 1.55 7.68 -5.74
N ALA A 204 2.45 7.57 -6.72
CA ALA A 204 2.36 8.42 -7.89
C ALA A 204 1.23 7.94 -8.82
N HIS A 205 0.24 8.80 -9.01
CA HIS A 205 -0.82 8.68 -10.03
C HIS A 205 -0.52 9.48 -11.31
N PHE A 206 0.52 10.34 -11.26
CA PHE A 206 0.97 11.16 -12.38
C PHE A 206 2.49 11.03 -12.53
N PRO A 207 3.03 11.07 -13.77
CA PRO A 207 4.47 10.96 -14.03
C PRO A 207 5.32 11.96 -13.23
N LYS A 208 4.83 13.21 -13.07
CA LYS A 208 5.53 14.27 -12.32
C LYS A 208 5.79 13.92 -10.83
N ASN A 209 4.96 13.06 -10.24
CA ASN A 209 5.05 12.68 -8.83
C ASN A 209 5.98 11.49 -8.58
N VAL A 210 6.33 10.73 -9.64
CA VAL A 210 7.20 9.55 -9.53
C VAL A 210 8.52 9.94 -8.87
N GLY A 211 8.88 9.20 -7.81
CA GLY A 211 10.15 9.40 -7.09
C GLY A 211 10.27 10.72 -6.33
N ASN A 212 9.16 11.44 -6.09
CA ASN A 212 9.18 12.62 -5.23
C ASN A 212 9.20 12.21 -3.75
N LEU A 213 10.37 11.80 -3.22
CA LEU A 213 10.50 11.19 -1.88
C LEU A 213 11.10 12.11 -0.80
N ALA A 214 11.34 13.38 -1.11
CA ALA A 214 12.07 14.30 -0.23
C ALA A 214 11.45 14.44 1.16
N GLU A 215 10.12 14.48 1.25
CA GLU A 215 9.41 14.55 2.53
C GLU A 215 9.61 13.27 3.38
N GLY A 216 9.64 12.11 2.73
CA GLY A 216 9.89 10.83 3.39
C GLY A 216 11.34 10.75 3.90
N ALA A 217 12.31 11.19 3.10
CA ALA A 217 13.71 11.27 3.52
C ALA A 217 13.89 12.18 4.75
N ALA A 218 13.28 13.37 4.75
CA ALA A 218 13.30 14.27 5.90
C ALA A 218 12.67 13.65 7.16
N LEU A 219 11.62 12.83 6.99
CA LEU A 219 11.00 12.13 8.11
C LEU A 219 11.91 11.02 8.68
N LEU A 220 12.57 10.24 7.82
CA LEU A 220 13.55 9.24 8.23
C LEU A 220 14.70 9.88 9.02
N GLU A 221 15.24 11.01 8.53
CA GLU A 221 16.28 11.79 9.21
C GLU A 221 15.81 12.31 10.57
N LYS A 222 14.61 12.90 10.64
CA LYS A 222 14.02 13.43 11.88
C LYS A 222 13.98 12.40 13.00
N TYR A 223 13.72 11.14 12.65
CA TYR A 223 13.59 10.03 13.60
C TYR A 223 14.87 9.20 13.75
N ASN A 224 15.95 9.56 13.06
CA ASN A 224 17.20 8.79 13.01
C ASN A 224 16.96 7.32 12.64
N VAL A 225 16.12 7.08 11.62
CA VAL A 225 15.84 5.72 11.15
C VAL A 225 17.11 5.14 10.52
N PRO A 226 17.57 3.95 10.95
CA PRO A 226 18.72 3.30 10.34
C PRO A 226 18.47 3.00 8.84
N PRO A 227 19.42 3.29 7.93
CA PRO A 227 19.26 3.02 6.50
C PRO A 227 18.93 1.55 6.18
N GLU A 228 19.46 0.62 6.97
CA GLU A 228 19.21 -0.82 6.85
C GLU A 228 17.75 -1.22 7.15
N GLN A 229 17.02 -0.39 7.90
CA GLN A 229 15.60 -0.58 8.17
C GLN A 229 14.72 -0.11 7.01
N VAL A 230 15.27 0.61 6.02
CA VAL A 230 14.51 1.11 4.86
C VAL A 230 14.74 0.21 3.66
N LEU A 231 13.73 -0.60 3.30
CA LEU A 231 13.88 -1.67 2.30
C LEU A 231 14.30 -1.16 0.92
N ASN A 232 13.81 0.02 0.54
CA ASN A 232 14.05 0.62 -0.77
C ASN A 232 15.05 1.80 -0.72
N ALA A 233 15.88 1.87 0.32
CA ALA A 233 17.03 2.76 0.34
C ALA A 233 18.18 2.17 -0.49
N ARG A 234 18.92 3.04 -1.19
CA ARG A 234 20.19 2.64 -1.81
C ARG A 234 21.19 2.28 -0.72
N LYS A 235 21.72 1.06 -0.79
CA LYS A 235 22.85 0.63 0.03
C LYS A 235 24.12 1.18 -0.64
N HIS A 236 24.75 2.16 -0.01
CA HIS A 236 26.04 2.73 -0.43
C HIS A 236 27.20 2.01 0.24
#